data_AF-A0A967D303-F1
#
_entry.id   AF-A0A967D303-F1
#
_cell.length_a   1.000
_cell.length_b   1.000
_cell.length_c   1.000
_cell.angle_alpha   90.00
_cell.angle_beta   90.00
_cell.angle_gamma   90.00
#
_symmetry.space_group_name_H-M   'P 1'
#
loop_
_entity.id
_entity.type
_entity.pdbx_description
1 polymer ?
#
loop_
_entity_poly.entity_id
_entity_poly.type
_entity_poly.pdbx_seq_one_letter_code
_entity_poly.pdbx_strand_id
1 'polypeptide(L)'
;DKLHPQAVGSMPIMIGGSGPKVTLKLTAQFADSWNTFGPPEHFAEKNQILDDWCERLGRDPREIERTVAIAGDDVDGIERYVEAGAEHIIVMTGDPFDLGPLQSLIEQRDLLG
;
A
#
# COMPACT_ATOMS: atom_id res chain seq x y z
N ASP A 1 -13.81 25.21 -16.55
CA ASP A 1 -13.32 24.20 -17.50
C ASP A 1 -13.61 22.80 -16.99
N LYS A 2 -14.13 21.92 -17.86
CA LYS A 2 -14.32 20.49 -17.58
C LYS A 2 -13.43 19.69 -18.54
N LEU A 3 -12.92 18.55 -18.09
CA LEU A 3 -12.13 17.63 -18.94
C LEU A 3 -13.01 17.04 -20.05
N HIS A 4 -12.46 16.94 -21.27
CA HIS A 4 -13.13 16.35 -22.44
C HIS A 4 -12.19 15.35 -23.14
N PRO A 5 -12.50 14.04 -23.15
CA PRO A 5 -13.64 13.40 -22.49
C PRO A 5 -13.55 13.46 -20.96
N GLN A 6 -14.68 13.26 -20.29
CA GLN A 6 -14.70 13.09 -18.83
C GLN A 6 -14.16 11.71 -18.45
N ALA A 7 -13.69 11.59 -17.21
CA ALA A 7 -13.39 10.29 -16.62
C ALA A 7 -14.64 9.39 -16.64
N VAL A 8 -14.45 8.13 -16.98
CA VAL A 8 -15.52 7.12 -16.94
C VAL A 8 -15.55 6.52 -15.54
N GLY A 9 -16.51 6.96 -14.72
CA GLY A 9 -16.70 6.46 -13.36
C GLY A 9 -15.79 7.11 -12.30
N SER A 10 -15.82 6.55 -11.09
CA SER A 10 -14.92 6.92 -9.99
C SER A 10 -13.49 6.48 -10.32
N MET A 11 -12.52 7.36 -10.06
CA MET A 11 -11.10 7.08 -10.26
C MET A 11 -10.42 7.02 -8.89
N PRO A 12 -10.09 5.82 -8.37
CA PRO A 12 -9.45 5.68 -7.08
C PRO A 12 -8.10 6.41 -7.04
N ILE A 13 -7.80 7.04 -5.90
CA ILE A 13 -6.57 7.81 -5.68
C ILE A 13 -5.67 7.03 -4.71
N MET A 14 -4.51 6.62 -5.19
CA MET A 14 -3.41 6.13 -4.35
C MET A 14 -2.50 7.30 -3.95
N ILE A 15 -2.19 7.44 -2.66
CA ILE A 15 -1.15 8.37 -2.18
C ILE A 15 0.04 7.56 -1.64
N GLY A 16 1.24 7.85 -2.18
CA GLY A 16 2.49 7.21 -1.77
C GLY A 16 3.30 8.04 -0.76
N GLY A 17 3.91 7.35 0.21
CA GLY A 17 4.94 7.90 1.11
C GLY A 17 4.61 7.78 2.60
N SER A 18 5.61 8.00 3.45
CA SER A 18 5.54 7.76 4.91
C SER A 18 5.55 9.02 5.78
N GLY A 19 5.40 10.21 5.20
CA GLY A 19 5.48 11.48 5.94
C GLY A 19 4.37 11.61 6.99
N PRO A 20 4.66 11.58 8.30
CA PRO A 20 3.62 11.40 9.32
C PRO A 20 2.74 12.64 9.52
N LYS A 21 3.23 13.83 9.19
CA LYS A 21 2.49 15.10 9.40
C LYS A 21 1.66 15.53 8.19
N VAL A 22 2.16 15.27 6.98
CA VAL A 22 1.58 15.77 5.73
C VAL A 22 1.02 14.63 4.91
N THR A 23 1.87 13.71 4.44
CA THR A 23 1.45 12.61 3.56
C THR A 23 0.35 11.76 4.18
N LEU A 24 0.53 11.25 5.40
CA LEU A 24 -0.47 10.38 6.04
C LEU A 24 -1.75 11.13 6.42
N LYS A 25 -1.65 12.42 6.74
CA LYS A 25 -2.83 13.28 6.92
C LYS A 25 -3.61 13.43 5.62
N LEU A 26 -2.94 13.70 4.49
CA LEU A 26 -3.58 13.83 3.18
C LEU A 26 -4.16 12.49 2.70
N THR A 27 -3.46 11.40 2.99
CA THR A 27 -3.92 10.03 2.72
C THR A 27 -5.24 9.77 3.44
N ALA A 28 -5.29 10.03 4.75
CA ALA A 28 -6.52 9.92 5.52
C ALA A 28 -7.65 10.80 4.99
N GLN A 29 -7.36 11.98 4.42
CA GLN A 29 -8.38 12.89 3.90
C GLN A 29 -8.91 12.52 2.51
N PHE A 30 -8.07 11.97 1.63
CA PHE A 30 -8.36 11.98 0.19
C PHE A 30 -8.10 10.66 -0.54
N ALA A 31 -7.32 9.74 0.03
CA ALA A 31 -6.88 8.56 -0.70
C ALA A 31 -7.86 7.40 -0.53
N ASP A 32 -8.02 6.60 -1.58
CA ASP A 32 -8.66 5.29 -1.55
C ASP A 32 -7.65 4.18 -1.25
N SER A 33 -6.36 4.42 -1.49
CA SER A 33 -5.29 3.52 -1.08
C SER A 33 -4.01 4.26 -0.69
N TRP A 34 -3.23 3.63 0.19
CA TRP A 34 -1.96 4.15 0.66
C TRP A 34 -0.83 3.21 0.25
N ASN A 35 0.28 3.75 -0.25
CA ASN A 35 1.48 2.98 -0.59
C ASN A 35 2.72 3.47 0.16
N THR A 36 3.56 2.55 0.58
CA THR A 36 4.92 2.87 1.03
C THR A 36 5.91 1.73 0.78
N PHE A 37 7.15 1.94 1.21
CA PHE A 37 8.28 1.03 1.13
C PHE A 37 8.87 0.78 2.53
N GLY A 38 9.77 -0.18 2.61
CA GLY A 38 10.58 -0.45 3.79
C GLY A 38 10.19 -1.76 4.49
N PRO A 39 10.85 -2.07 5.61
CA PRO A 39 10.63 -3.32 6.33
C PRO A 39 9.22 -3.36 6.96
N PRO A 40 8.70 -4.56 7.31
CA PRO A 40 7.38 -4.72 7.92
C PRO A 40 7.14 -3.86 9.16
N GLU A 41 8.16 -3.64 10.00
CA GLU A 41 8.07 -2.81 11.20
C GLU A 41 7.75 -1.35 10.88
N HIS A 42 8.38 -0.81 9.82
CA HIS A 42 8.12 0.55 9.37
C HIS A 42 6.73 0.66 8.75
N PHE A 43 6.30 -0.36 8.01
CA PHE A 43 4.94 -0.43 7.46
C PHE A 43 3.89 -0.42 8.58
N ALA A 44 4.05 -1.27 9.61
CA ALA A 44 3.19 -1.33 10.79
C ALA A 44 3.13 0.02 11.54
N GLU A 45 4.29 0.66 11.75
CA GLU A 45 4.36 1.98 12.39
C GLU A 45 3.54 3.03 11.60
N LYS A 46 3.65 3.03 10.27
CA LYS A 46 2.92 3.99 9.43
C LYS A 46 1.44 3.67 9.32
N ASN A 47 1.05 2.39 9.37
CA ASN A 47 -0.34 1.99 9.49
C ASN A 47 -0.99 2.61 10.74
N GLN A 48 -0.35 2.49 11.90
CA GLN A 48 -0.84 3.09 13.15
C GLN A 48 -1.00 4.61 13.04
N ILE A 49 -0.01 5.30 12.45
CA ILE A 49 -0.10 6.76 12.27
C ILE A 49 -1.22 7.15 11.30
N LEU A 50 -1.45 6.35 10.25
CA LEU A 50 -2.55 6.58 9.33
C LEU A 50 -3.91 6.36 10.00
N ASP A 51 -4.02 5.34 10.86
CA ASP A 51 -5.23 5.06 11.64
C ASP A 51 -5.53 6.20 12.64
N ASP A 52 -4.50 6.72 13.33
CA ASP A 52 -4.61 7.90 14.19
C ASP A 52 -5.15 9.12 13.42
N TRP A 53 -4.73 9.31 12.17
CA TRP A 53 -5.27 10.39 11.34
C TRP A 53 -6.71 10.14 10.91
N CYS A 54 -7.06 8.90 10.59
CA CYS A 54 -8.44 8.53 10.26
C CYS A 54 -9.36 8.79 11.46
N GLU A 55 -8.97 8.38 12.67
CA GLU A 55 -9.73 8.65 13.90
C GLU A 55 -9.94 10.15 14.12
N ARG A 56 -8.87 10.96 14.03
CA ARG A 56 -8.95 12.42 14.20
C ARG A 56 -9.84 13.11 13.17
N LEU A 57 -10.00 12.54 11.98
CA LEU A 57 -10.79 13.08 10.89
C LEU A 57 -12.19 12.46 10.82
N GLY A 58 -12.49 11.47 11.66
CA GLY A 58 -13.77 10.75 11.65
C GLY A 58 -13.96 9.86 10.41
N ARG A 59 -12.88 9.34 9.84
CA ARG A 59 -12.90 8.41 8.69
C ARG A 59 -12.69 6.98 9.15
N ASP A 60 -13.37 6.02 8.52
CA ASP A 60 -13.10 4.59 8.74
C ASP A 60 -11.76 4.22 8.06
N PRO A 61 -10.73 3.78 8.80
CA PRO A 61 -9.43 3.44 8.23
C PRO A 61 -9.48 2.30 7.21
N ARG A 62 -10.57 1.50 7.21
CA ARG A 62 -10.80 0.40 6.24
C ARG A 62 -11.28 0.88 4.88
N GLU A 63 -11.60 2.17 4.73
CA GLU A 63 -11.84 2.79 3.43
C GLU A 63 -10.55 3.08 2.65
N ILE A 64 -9.38 2.80 3.24
CA ILE A 64 -8.06 3.02 2.63
C ILE A 64 -7.36 1.67 2.52
N GLU A 65 -7.26 1.15 1.30
CA GLU A 65 -6.50 -0.08 1.01
C GLU A 65 -5.02 0.11 1.39
N ARG A 66 -4.47 -0.85 2.12
CA ARG A 66 -3.08 -0.85 2.59
C ARG A 66 -2.18 -1.59 1.62
N THR A 67 -1.41 -0.81 0.85
CA THR A 67 -0.49 -1.35 -0.15
C THR A 67 0.97 -1.13 0.26
N VAL A 68 1.84 -2.09 -0.05
CA VAL A 68 3.29 -1.98 0.19
C VAL A 68 4.05 -2.41 -1.05
N ALA A 69 5.07 -1.64 -1.42
CA ALA A 69 6.02 -2.01 -2.45
C ALA A 69 7.31 -2.55 -1.82
N ILE A 70 7.69 -3.76 -2.22
CA ILE A 70 8.83 -4.50 -1.66
C ILE A 70 9.85 -4.84 -2.75
N ALA A 71 11.10 -5.10 -2.35
CA ALA A 71 12.10 -5.62 -3.27
C ALA A 71 11.88 -7.12 -3.53
N GLY A 72 12.44 -7.64 -4.62
CA GLY A 72 12.38 -9.08 -4.92
C GLY A 72 12.97 -9.96 -3.81
N ASP A 73 14.02 -9.48 -3.13
CA ASP A 73 14.68 -10.19 -2.02
C ASP A 73 13.82 -10.26 -0.75
N ASP A 74 12.78 -9.44 -0.64
CA ASP A 74 11.87 -9.40 0.51
C ASP A 74 10.68 -10.36 0.37
N VAL A 75 10.53 -11.00 -0.79
CA VAL A 75 9.36 -11.84 -1.12
C VAL A 75 9.22 -13.02 -0.16
N ASP A 76 10.31 -13.64 0.29
CA ASP A 76 10.27 -14.77 1.24
C ASP A 76 9.74 -14.40 2.64
N GLY A 77 9.52 -13.10 2.90
CA GLY A 77 9.01 -12.59 4.18
C GLY A 77 7.63 -11.95 4.10
N ILE A 78 6.82 -12.21 3.05
CA ILE A 78 5.55 -11.48 2.85
C ILE A 78 4.55 -11.67 3.99
N GLU A 79 4.60 -12.81 4.70
CA GLU A 79 3.75 -13.09 5.86
C GLU A 79 3.83 -11.97 6.91
N ARG A 80 5.02 -11.39 7.12
CA ARG A 80 5.25 -10.30 8.07
C ARG A 80 4.60 -9.00 7.62
N TYR A 81 4.50 -8.77 6.31
CA TYR A 81 3.77 -7.63 5.75
C TYR A 81 2.26 -7.81 5.90
N VAL A 82 1.75 -9.03 5.67
CA VAL A 82 0.34 -9.36 5.88
C VAL A 82 -0.05 -9.20 7.35
N GLU A 83 0.76 -9.72 8.28
CA GLU A 83 0.59 -9.53 9.73
C GLU A 83 0.63 -8.05 10.13
N ALA A 84 1.45 -7.25 9.45
CA ALA A 84 1.51 -5.79 9.63
C ALA A 84 0.32 -5.04 9.01
N GLY A 85 -0.62 -5.74 8.36
CA GLY A 85 -1.86 -5.20 7.80
C GLY A 85 -1.80 -4.85 6.33
N ALA A 86 -0.89 -5.44 5.54
CA ALA A 86 -0.87 -5.25 4.10
C ALA A 86 -2.00 -6.05 3.43
N GLU A 87 -2.77 -5.38 2.59
CA GLU A 87 -3.84 -5.98 1.78
C GLU A 87 -3.37 -6.24 0.34
N HIS A 88 -2.38 -5.49 -0.11
CA HIS A 88 -1.83 -5.57 -1.46
C HIS A 88 -0.31 -5.40 -1.43
N ILE A 89 0.41 -6.42 -1.89
CA ILE A 89 1.86 -6.41 -1.99
C ILE A 89 2.27 -6.24 -3.45
N ILE A 90 3.10 -5.24 -3.72
CA ILE A 90 3.67 -4.92 -5.03
C ILE A 90 5.13 -5.32 -5.00
N VAL A 91 5.52 -6.31 -5.81
CA VAL A 91 6.94 -6.67 -5.98
C VAL A 91 7.53 -5.80 -7.07
N MET A 92 8.55 -5.02 -6.71
CA MET A 92 9.30 -4.23 -7.68
C MET A 92 10.27 -5.11 -8.46
N THR A 93 10.16 -5.07 -9.78
CA THR A 93 11.09 -5.72 -10.72
C THR A 93 11.89 -4.67 -11.47
N GLY A 94 13.17 -4.94 -11.76
CA GLY A 94 14.02 -4.09 -12.59
C GLY A 94 14.76 -4.91 -13.63
N ASP A 95 15.43 -4.24 -14.58
CA ASP A 95 16.28 -4.87 -15.60
C ASP A 95 17.17 -5.97 -14.99
N PRO A 96 17.21 -7.19 -15.56
CA PRO A 96 16.66 -7.62 -16.85
C PRO A 96 15.18 -8.07 -16.81
N PHE A 97 14.41 -7.61 -15.82
CA PHE A 97 13.02 -7.99 -15.54
C PHE A 97 12.86 -9.47 -15.22
N ASP A 98 13.71 -9.97 -14.32
CA ASP A 98 13.50 -11.29 -13.73
C ASP A 98 12.17 -11.33 -12.98
N LEU A 99 11.29 -12.24 -13.39
CA LEU A 99 9.98 -12.46 -12.80
C LEU A 99 9.99 -13.58 -11.75
N GLY A 100 11.14 -14.20 -11.47
CA GLY A 100 11.28 -15.19 -10.40
C GLY A 100 10.70 -14.74 -9.06
N PRO A 101 11.01 -13.51 -8.57
CA PRO A 101 10.41 -12.99 -7.35
C PRO A 101 8.88 -12.84 -7.42
N LEU A 102 8.34 -12.45 -8.58
CA LEU A 102 6.88 -12.38 -8.76
C LEU A 102 6.24 -13.78 -8.69
N GLN A 103 6.91 -14.79 -9.25
CA GLN A 103 6.44 -16.17 -9.15
C GLN A 103 6.45 -16.66 -7.69
N SER A 104 7.53 -16.41 -6.93
CA SER A 104 7.59 -16.74 -5.49
C SER A 104 6.47 -16.03 -4.69
N LEU A 105 6.19 -14.76 -5.00
CA LEU A 105 5.10 -14.01 -4.35
C LEU A 105 3.74 -14.68 -4.58
N ILE A 106 3.47 -15.12 -5.81
CA ILE A 106 2.21 -15.81 -6.15
C ILE A 106 2.09 -17.13 -5.38
N GLU A 107 3.17 -17.92 -5.35
CA GLU A 107 3.20 -19.19 -4.62
C GLU A 107 2.96 -18.99 -3.11
N GLN A 108 3.58 -17.98 -2.51
CA GLN A 108 3.38 -17.66 -1.09
C GLN A 108 1.99 -17.12 -0.78
N ARG A 109 1.42 -16.26 -1.64
CA ARG A 109 0.02 -15.82 -1.52
C ARG A 109 -0.92 -17.03 -1.49
N ASP A 110 -0.74 -17.98 -2.41
CA ASP A 110 -1.60 -19.15 -2.50
C ASP A 110 -1.47 -20.09 -1.27
N LEU A 111 -0.32 -20.06 -0.57
CA LEU A 111 -0.12 -20.79 0.69
C LEU A 111 -0.77 -20.11 1.90
N LEU A 112 -0.90 -18.78 1.90
CA LEU A 112 -1.48 -18.00 3.00
C LEU A 112 -3.03 -18.06 3.05
N GLY A 113 -3.67 -18.47 1.95
CA GLY A 113 -5.13 -18.60 1.82
C GLY A 113 -5.84 -17.31 1.44
#